data_AF-A0A2T7WYX6-F1
#
_entry.id   AF-A0A2T7WYX6-F1
#
_cell.length_a   1.000
_cell.length_b   1.000
_cell.length_c   1.000
_cell.angle_alpha   90.00
_cell.angle_beta   90.00
_cell.angle_gamma   90.00
#
_symmetry.space_group_name_H-M   'P 1'
#
loop_
_entity.id
_entity.type
_entity.pdbx_description
1 polymer ?
#
loop_
_entity_poly.entity_id
_entity_poly.type
_entity_poly.pdbx_seq_one_letter_code
_entity_poly.pdbx_strand_id
1 'polypeptide(L)' 'MSNPIPPVVPFPDDDTPDGVPTKEVDGEQVPDTDIDDALVDSAEADRVASGAADDDEDDLP' A
#
# COMPACT_ATOMS: atom_id res chain seq x y z
N MET A 1 34.26 10.90 14.79
CA MET A 1 33.58 10.67 13.50
C MET A 1 32.13 11.06 13.69
N SER A 2 31.60 11.96 12.85
CA SER A 2 30.21 12.41 12.91
C SER A 2 29.40 11.57 11.94
N ASN A 3 28.44 10.79 12.43
CA ASN A 3 27.48 10.09 11.58
C ASN A 3 26.30 11.06 11.35
N PRO A 4 26.13 11.62 10.14
CA PRO A 4 24.97 12.46 9.85
C PRO A 4 23.70 11.61 9.98
N ILE A 5 22.70 12.15 10.70
CA ILE A 5 21.38 11.52 10.80
C ILE A 5 20.75 11.59 9.41
N PRO A 6 20.30 10.46 8.83
CA PRO A 6 19.64 10.48 7.53
C PRO A 6 18.36 11.33 7.60
N PRO A 7 18.01 12.03 6.51
CA PRO A 7 16.78 12.80 6.45
C PRO A 7 15.58 11.88 6.68
N VAL A 8 14.65 12.31 7.54
CA VAL A 8 13.39 11.59 7.78
C VAL A 8 12.53 11.76 6.53
N VAL A 9 12.26 10.65 5.83
CA VAL A 9 11.29 10.60 4.74
C VAL A 9 9.88 10.68 5.33
N PRO A 10 8.99 11.55 4.80
CA PRO A 10 7.58 11.54 5.17
C PRO A 10 6.97 10.17 4.85
N PHE A 11 6.13 9.67 5.75
CA PHE A 11 5.29 8.52 5.43
C PHE A 11 4.20 8.98 4.44
N PRO A 12 3.92 8.21 3.37
CA PRO A 12 2.78 8.49 2.53
C PRO A 12 1.48 8.39 3.35
N ASP A 13 0.57 9.34 3.13
CA ASP A 13 -0.78 9.31 3.70
C ASP A 13 -1.60 8.26 2.92
N ASP A 14 -1.66 7.04 3.46
CA ASP A 14 -2.27 5.85 2.88
C ASP A 14 -3.74 5.72 3.31
N ASP A 15 -4.66 6.35 2.57
CA ASP A 15 -6.10 6.36 2.90
C ASP A 15 -6.97 5.59 1.88
N THR A 16 -6.40 4.80 0.96
CA THR A 16 -7.21 3.98 0.03
C THR A 16 -6.63 2.57 -0.16
N PRO A 17 -7.32 1.49 0.29
CA PRO A 17 -6.86 0.13 0.04
C PRO A 17 -7.12 -0.25 -1.42
N ASP A 18 -6.12 -0.04 -2.26
CA ASP A 18 -6.13 -0.39 -3.68
C ASP A 18 -6.01 -1.90 -3.88
N GLY A 19 -7.10 -2.52 -4.35
CA GLY A 19 -7.11 -3.86 -4.94
C GLY A 19 -7.00 -5.05 -3.97
N VAL A 20 -6.69 -4.83 -2.69
CA VAL A 20 -6.66 -5.89 -1.67
C VAL A 20 -8.06 -6.07 -1.07
N PRO A 21 -8.65 -7.28 -1.10
CA PRO A 21 -9.91 -7.54 -0.42
C PRO A 21 -9.81 -7.29 1.09
N THR A 22 -10.63 -6.35 1.60
CA THR A 22 -10.71 -5.97 3.01
C THR A 22 -12.08 -6.26 3.60
N LYS A 23 -12.12 -6.38 4.93
CA LYS A 23 -13.36 -6.42 5.70
C LYS A 23 -13.32 -5.43 6.86
N GLU A 24 -14.49 -4.95 7.24
CA GLU A 24 -14.67 -4.10 8.41
C GLU A 24 -14.65 -4.94 9.70
N VAL A 25 -13.70 -4.63 10.59
CA VAL A 25 -13.62 -5.19 11.94
C VAL A 25 -13.54 -4.03 12.92
N ASP A 26 -14.54 -3.89 13.80
CA ASP A 26 -14.62 -2.82 14.81
C ASP A 26 -14.54 -1.39 14.22
N GLY A 27 -14.95 -1.22 12.96
CA GLY A 27 -14.92 0.05 12.24
C GLY A 27 -13.57 0.39 11.59
N GLU A 28 -12.65 -0.57 11.53
CA GLU A 28 -11.38 -0.50 10.83
C GLU A 28 -11.41 -1.44 9.61
N GLN A 29 -10.87 -0.99 8.47
CA GLN A 29 -10.67 -1.86 7.31
C GLN A 29 -9.42 -2.71 7.48
N VAL A 30 -9.61 -4.02 7.63
CA VAL A 30 -8.50 -4.98 7.75
C VAL A 30 -8.47 -5.93 6.55
N PRO A 31 -7.28 -6.41 6.14
CA PRO A 31 -7.17 -7.42 5.08
C PRO A 31 -7.99 -8.68 5.41
N ASP A 32 -8.75 -9.17 4.43
CA ASP A 32 -9.54 -10.37 4.62
C ASP A 32 -8.69 -11.64 4.50
N THR A 33 -8.63 -12.42 5.56
CA THR A 33 -7.83 -13.66 5.64
C THR A 33 -8.63 -14.92 5.30
N ASP A 34 -9.95 -14.79 5.07
CA ASP A 34 -10.81 -15.91 4.69
C ASP A 34 -11.12 -15.97 3.19
N ILE A 35 -10.60 -15.02 2.41
CA ILE A 35 -10.77 -15.00 0.97
C ILE A 35 -9.90 -16.06 0.28
N ASP A 36 -10.38 -16.58 -0.85
CA ASP A 36 -9.64 -17.54 -1.66
C ASP A 36 -8.41 -16.85 -2.27
N ASP A 37 -7.21 -17.36 -1.94
CA ASP A 37 -5.92 -16.89 -2.46
C ASP A 37 -5.90 -16.82 -4.00
N ALA A 38 -6.67 -17.66 -4.70
CA ALA A 38 -6.76 -17.64 -6.16
C ALA A 38 -7.46 -16.39 -6.73
N LEU A 39 -8.17 -15.64 -5.88
CA LEU A 39 -8.85 -14.39 -6.23
C LEU A 39 -7.99 -13.16 -5.94
N VAL A 40 -6.84 -13.32 -5.26
CA VAL A 40 -5.90 -12.24 -4.96
C VAL A 40 -4.96 -12.03 -6.15
N ASP A 41 -4.91 -10.81 -6.69
CA ASP A 41 -3.91 -10.46 -7.70
C ASP A 41 -2.54 -10.22 -7.03
N SER A 42 -1.72 -11.27 -6.99
CA SER A 42 -0.39 -11.20 -6.38
C SER A 42 0.55 -10.23 -7.09
N ALA A 43 0.36 -10.00 -8.39
CA ALA A 43 1.20 -9.06 -9.12
C ALA A 43 0.88 -7.61 -8.72
N GLU A 44 -0.39 -7.32 -8.50
CA GLU A 44 -0.81 -6.03 -7.93
C GLU A 44 -0.35 -5.89 -6.47
N ALA A 45 -0.54 -6.93 -5.66
CA ALA A 45 -0.14 -6.91 -4.25
C ALA A 45 1.36 -6.65 -4.08
N ASP A 46 2.22 -7.28 -4.88
CA ASP A 46 3.67 -7.04 -4.85
C ASP A 46 4.02 -5.63 -5.32
N ARG A 47 3.27 -5.05 -6.26
CA ARG A 47 3.46 -3.65 -6.71
C ARG A 47 3.14 -2.68 -5.59
N VAL A 48 2.00 -2.85 -4.92
CA VAL A 48 1.58 -2.04 -3.76
C VAL A 48 2.58 -2.19 -2.62
N ALA A 49 2.97 -3.42 -2.27
CA ALA A 49 3.96 -3.68 -1.22
C ALA A 49 5.35 -3.11 -1.53
N SER A 50 5.70 -2.98 -2.82
CA SER A 50 6.96 -2.39 -3.26
C SER A 50 6.94 -0.85 -3.31
N GLY A 51 5.80 -0.20 -3.08
CA GLY A 51 5.63 1.25 -3.18
C GLY A 51 5.78 1.78 -4.61
N ALA A 52 5.40 0.96 -5.60
CA ALA A 52 5.54 1.29 -7.03
C ALA A 52 4.24 1.81 -7.67
N ALA A 53 3.13 1.83 -6.93
CA ALA A 53 1.82 2.28 -7.44
C ALA A 53 1.66 3.82 -7.46
N ASP A 54 2.56 4.57 -6.82
CA ASP A 54 2.44 6.02 -6.62
C ASP A 54 2.92 6.90 -7.80
N ASP A 55 3.45 6.33 -8.89
CA ASP A 55 4.18 7.10 -9.94
C ASP A 55 3.38 7.37 -11.23
N ASP A 56 2.14 6.86 -11.37
CA ASP A 56 1.41 6.84 -12.66
C ASP A 56 0.31 7.93 -12.85
N GLU A 57 0.10 8.88 -11.91
CA GLU A 57 -1.00 9.88 -12.00
C GLU A 57 -0.59 11.36 -12.19
N ASP A 58 0.70 11.68 -12.39
CA ASP A 58 1.19 13.08 -12.48
C ASP A 58 1.54 13.60 -13.89
N ASP A 59 0.89 13.09 -14.96
CA ASP A 59 1.00 13.66 -16.32
C ASP A 59 -0.38 14.01 -16.91
N LEU A 60 -1.03 15.01 -16.31
CA LEU A 60 -2.15 15.73 -16.94
C LEU A 60 -1.75 17.21 -17.19
N PRO A 61 -1.82 17.71 -18.45
CA PRO A 61 -1.35 19.04 -18.84
C PRO A 61 -2.22 20.21 -18.35
#